data_AF-A0A6B9G2Q6-F1
#
_entry.id   AF-A0A6B9G2Q6-F1
#
_cell.length_a   1.000
_cell.length_b   1.000
_cell.length_c   1.000
_cell.angle_alpha   90.00
_cell.angle_beta   90.00
_cell.angle_gamma   90.00
#
_symmetry.space_group_name_H-M   'P 1'
#
loop_
_entity.id
_entity.type
_entity.pdbx_description
1 polymer ?
#
loop_
_entity_poly.entity_id
_entity_poly.type
_entity_poly.pdbx_seq_one_letter_code
_entity_poly.pdbx_strand_id
1 'polypeptide(L)'
;MHNEYIITNKACIQSGAVHQRIGKQFINRDKMRKEYLILGFVLLITLIFPLVVLYLYREYVTGIPVTFSLDGVSRDSGKWSDFGSLLSGLFTLSGAVAALAALLFAIFQNRQLSDEAKKRSVMDQETARKNESFMIFQQERMNFEKFRMHQLMFNDLLDKVEVDAFNNFAFKARMIFYKKIFSNNSFSKCDTKVDLTDVKAGSLKDILDCVESINVKMKSEEYFDSPHVLVDDISTLHSLLMLTVERTARDGDIIFAGKFIVLNVVDLHNDLVFLSDAVNALCTFCEVDTRVSLTTHLSLGKTIITLINYAGHFDFSKVQFSTYPYSFKSELYLSNLAELYKIFAIDKNSPLYPFFKNLNNYILDALGASNIHHVTSIEGYLFFLNSFKQRVSSAISEAMIHDVKFLTIGEYYLGEIVKMSARIKN
;
A
#
# COMPACT_ATOMS: atom_id res chain seq x y z
N MET A 1 -25.05 -8.01 17.03
CA MET A 1 -24.45 -9.27 17.54
C MET A 1 -23.00 -9.14 18.02
N HIS A 2 -22.14 -8.27 17.48
CA HIS A 2 -20.73 -8.19 17.93
C HIS A 2 -20.53 -7.47 19.30
N ASN A 3 -21.39 -6.50 19.65
CA ASN A 3 -21.29 -5.78 20.93
C ASN A 3 -21.76 -6.61 22.15
N GLU A 4 -22.72 -7.53 22.00
CA GLU A 4 -23.18 -8.39 23.11
C GLU A 4 -22.13 -9.42 23.54
N TYR A 5 -21.27 -9.87 22.62
CA TYR A 5 -20.21 -10.83 22.91
C TYR A 5 -19.04 -10.21 23.70
N ILE A 6 -18.78 -8.91 23.52
CA ILE A 6 -17.73 -8.19 24.26
C ILE A 6 -18.17 -7.91 25.71
N ILE A 7 -19.45 -7.63 25.92
CA ILE A 7 -20.00 -7.33 27.25
C ILE A 7 -20.07 -8.60 28.12
N THR A 8 -20.48 -9.74 27.54
CA THR A 8 -20.55 -11.03 28.26
C THR A 8 -19.17 -11.55 28.66
N ASN A 9 -18.13 -11.35 27.84
CA ASN A 9 -16.77 -11.77 28.19
C ASN A 9 -16.14 -10.91 29.32
N LYS A 10 -16.41 -9.60 29.34
CA LYS A 10 -15.95 -8.73 30.45
C LYS A 10 -16.57 -9.11 31.79
N ALA A 11 -17.85 -9.50 31.81
CA ALA A 11 -18.55 -9.92 33.03
C ALA A 11 -18.01 -11.26 33.60
N CYS A 12 -17.66 -12.21 32.71
CA CYS A 12 -17.11 -13.51 33.12
C CYS A 12 -15.70 -13.37 33.74
N ILE A 13 -14.85 -12.50 33.18
CA ILE A 13 -13.49 -12.24 33.70
C ILE A 13 -13.53 -11.52 35.06
N GLN A 14 -14.47 -10.58 35.26
CA GLN A 14 -14.62 -9.91 36.57
C GLN A 14 -15.16 -10.85 37.66
N SER A 15 -16.09 -11.76 37.33
CA SER A 15 -16.62 -12.76 38.26
C SER A 15 -15.54 -13.73 38.78
N GLY A 16 -14.67 -14.23 37.88
CA GLY A 16 -13.57 -15.13 38.24
C GLY A 16 -12.51 -14.47 39.14
N ALA A 17 -12.19 -13.21 38.90
CA ALA A 17 -11.22 -12.46 39.72
C ALA A 17 -11.71 -12.20 41.15
N VAL A 18 -13.03 -12.02 41.35
CA VAL A 18 -13.63 -11.83 42.68
C VAL A 18 -13.66 -13.14 43.48
N HIS A 19 -14.02 -14.26 42.85
CA HIS A 19 -14.02 -15.57 43.52
C HIS A 19 -12.60 -16.03 43.93
N GLN A 20 -11.58 -15.75 43.11
CA GLN A 20 -10.19 -16.05 43.47
C GLN A 20 -9.67 -15.22 44.65
N ARG A 21 -10.12 -13.96 44.81
CA ARG A 21 -9.74 -13.12 45.97
C ARG A 21 -10.34 -13.65 47.27
N ILE A 22 -11.61 -14.07 47.24
CA ILE A 22 -12.31 -14.59 48.43
C ILE A 22 -11.67 -15.91 48.87
N GLY A 23 -11.38 -16.84 47.94
CA GLY A 23 -10.73 -18.11 48.26
C GLY A 23 -9.33 -17.96 48.89
N LYS A 24 -8.52 -17.00 48.41
CA LYS A 24 -7.19 -16.72 48.99
C LYS A 24 -7.26 -16.15 50.41
N GLN A 25 -8.31 -15.41 50.77
CA GLN A 25 -8.46 -14.86 52.13
C GLN A 25 -8.80 -15.92 53.17
N PHE A 26 -9.60 -16.94 52.83
CA PHE A 26 -9.97 -17.99 53.79
C PHE A 26 -8.82 -18.96 54.11
N ILE A 27 -8.02 -19.35 53.10
CA ILE A 27 -6.88 -20.27 53.30
C ILE A 27 -5.79 -19.66 54.20
N ASN A 28 -5.62 -18.33 54.15
CA ASN A 28 -4.60 -17.66 54.95
C ASN A 28 -4.95 -17.58 56.45
N ARG A 29 -6.25 -17.70 56.79
CA ARG A 29 -6.75 -17.52 58.16
C ARG A 29 -6.47 -18.73 59.07
N ASP A 30 -6.52 -19.94 58.51
CA ASP A 30 -6.22 -21.18 59.26
C ASP A 30 -4.73 -21.40 59.49
N LYS A 31 -3.88 -20.92 58.57
CA LYS A 31 -2.42 -21.02 58.71
C LYS A 31 -1.90 -20.13 59.86
N MET A 32 -2.42 -18.90 59.94
CA MET A 32 -2.11 -17.95 61.04
C MET A 32 -2.43 -18.52 62.42
N ARG A 33 -3.54 -19.26 62.59
CA ARG A 33 -3.92 -19.86 63.89
C ARG A 33 -2.90 -20.85 64.44
N LYS A 34 -2.25 -21.65 63.57
CA LYS A 34 -1.26 -22.65 64.01
C LYS A 34 0.06 -22.00 64.45
N GLU A 35 0.47 -20.92 63.80
CA GLU A 35 1.69 -20.18 64.14
C GLU A 35 1.57 -19.46 65.49
N TYR A 36 0.42 -18.83 65.77
CA TYR A 36 0.16 -18.21 67.08
C TYR A 36 0.07 -19.25 68.22
N LEU A 37 -0.43 -20.46 67.96
CA LEU A 37 -0.47 -21.53 68.94
C LEU A 37 0.94 -22.02 69.33
N ILE A 38 1.84 -22.16 68.36
CA ILE A 38 3.23 -22.57 68.62
C ILE A 38 3.98 -21.47 69.37
N LEU A 39 3.83 -20.20 68.96
CA LEU A 39 4.44 -19.07 69.66
C LEU A 39 3.94 -18.95 71.10
N GLY A 40 2.62 -19.09 71.30
CA GLY A 40 2.01 -19.08 72.63
C GLY A 40 2.51 -20.23 73.51
N PHE A 41 2.70 -21.42 72.94
CA PHE A 41 3.24 -22.58 73.66
C PHE A 41 4.71 -22.39 74.08
N VAL A 42 5.56 -21.87 73.19
CA VAL A 42 6.97 -21.58 73.51
C VAL A 42 7.05 -20.51 74.61
N LEU A 43 6.26 -19.45 74.51
CA LEU A 43 6.19 -18.38 75.51
C LEU A 43 5.75 -18.94 76.87
N LEU A 44 4.74 -19.80 76.88
CA LEU A 44 4.25 -20.49 78.07
C LEU A 44 5.34 -21.35 78.74
N ILE A 45 6.08 -22.15 77.98
CA ILE A 45 7.20 -22.96 78.51
C ILE A 45 8.30 -22.05 79.08
N THR A 46 8.69 -21.00 78.35
CA THR A 46 9.75 -20.08 78.81
C THR A 46 9.36 -19.29 80.05
N LEU A 47 8.07 -19.13 80.34
CA LEU A 47 7.58 -18.43 81.53
C LEU A 47 7.36 -19.40 82.71
N ILE A 48 6.80 -20.58 82.45
CA ILE A 48 6.49 -21.58 83.48
C ILE A 48 7.76 -22.24 84.00
N PHE A 49 8.73 -22.56 83.15
CA PHE A 49 9.93 -23.28 83.55
C PHE A 49 10.78 -22.52 84.59
N PRO A 50 11.07 -21.21 84.44
CA PRO A 50 11.71 -20.42 85.49
C PRO A 50 10.89 -20.36 86.78
N LEU A 51 9.55 -20.25 86.69
CA LEU A 51 8.68 -20.22 87.87
C LEU A 51 8.71 -21.55 88.64
N VAL A 52 8.76 -22.69 87.95
CA VAL A 52 8.89 -24.01 88.57
C VAL A 52 10.26 -24.17 89.23
N VAL A 53 11.33 -23.73 88.59
CA VAL A 53 12.68 -23.80 89.18
C VAL A 53 12.82 -22.85 90.37
N LEU A 54 12.22 -21.65 90.31
CA LEU A 54 12.11 -20.74 91.46
C LEU A 54 11.36 -21.39 92.62
N TYR A 55 10.26 -22.08 92.32
CA TYR A 55 9.45 -22.80 93.31
C TYR A 55 10.26 -23.93 93.98
N LEU A 56 10.92 -24.78 93.19
CA LEU A 56 11.75 -25.88 93.71
C LEU A 56 12.96 -25.38 94.49
N TYR A 57 13.60 -24.30 94.03
CA TYR A 57 14.72 -23.69 94.74
C TYR A 57 14.29 -23.12 96.11
N ARG A 58 13.12 -22.46 96.16
CA ARG A 58 12.54 -22.01 97.43
C ARG A 58 12.35 -23.18 98.39
N GLU A 59 11.77 -24.28 97.93
CA GLU A 59 11.54 -25.48 98.74
C GLU A 59 12.87 -26.07 99.26
N TYR A 60 13.88 -26.15 98.39
CA TYR A 60 15.22 -26.63 98.73
C TYR A 60 15.95 -25.75 99.76
N VAL A 61 15.83 -24.42 99.67
CA VAL A 61 16.53 -23.50 100.57
C VAL A 61 15.81 -23.32 101.91
N THR A 62 14.47 -23.37 101.93
CA THR A 62 13.68 -23.03 103.13
C THR A 62 13.24 -24.25 103.94
N GLY A 63 13.17 -25.45 103.36
CA GLY A 63 12.88 -26.71 104.09
C GLY A 63 11.56 -26.75 104.87
N ILE A 64 10.63 -25.80 104.65
CA ILE A 64 9.40 -25.64 105.43
C ILE A 64 8.22 -25.35 104.48
N PRO A 65 7.04 -26.01 104.64
CA PRO A 65 5.86 -25.75 103.82
C PRO A 65 5.19 -24.40 104.15
N VAL A 66 5.32 -23.48 103.20
CA VAL A 66 4.42 -22.36 102.85
C VAL A 66 3.92 -21.42 103.96
N THR A 67 4.70 -20.37 104.25
CA THR A 67 4.19 -19.04 104.66
C THR A 67 4.86 -17.94 103.82
N PHE A 68 4.10 -16.97 103.31
CA PHE A 68 4.62 -15.80 102.60
C PHE A 68 5.12 -14.72 103.58
N SER A 69 6.01 -15.09 104.50
CA SER A 69 6.69 -14.11 105.36
C SER A 69 8.06 -13.76 104.77
N LEU A 70 8.33 -12.47 104.62
CA LEU A 70 9.60 -11.91 104.12
C LEU A 70 10.81 -12.15 105.07
N ASP A 71 10.60 -12.78 106.23
CA ASP A 71 11.64 -13.07 107.23
C ASP A 71 12.46 -14.34 106.95
N GLY A 72 12.09 -15.15 105.94
CA GLY A 72 12.78 -16.39 105.56
C GLY A 72 13.92 -16.21 104.53
N VAL A 73 14.37 -14.98 104.30
CA VAL A 73 15.44 -14.67 103.35
C VAL A 73 16.78 -15.05 103.97
N SER A 74 17.43 -16.10 103.45
CA SER A 74 18.75 -16.54 103.92
C SER A 74 19.74 -15.37 103.90
N ARG A 75 20.39 -15.07 105.04
CA ARG A 75 21.44 -14.03 105.14
C ARG A 75 22.80 -14.49 104.61
N ASP A 76 22.87 -15.70 104.08
CA ASP A 76 24.11 -16.31 103.60
C ASP A 76 24.39 -15.91 102.15
N SER A 77 25.39 -15.06 101.96
CA SER A 77 25.76 -14.50 100.65
C SER A 77 26.12 -15.58 99.61
N GLY A 78 26.63 -16.74 100.04
CA GLY A 78 26.97 -17.85 99.15
C GLY A 78 25.75 -18.44 98.44
N LYS A 79 24.63 -18.60 99.17
CA LYS A 79 23.40 -19.16 98.61
C LYS A 79 22.73 -18.22 97.59
N TRP A 80 22.85 -16.90 97.80
CA TRP A 80 22.41 -15.90 96.81
C TRP A 80 23.25 -15.91 95.54
N SER A 81 24.56 -16.15 95.67
CA SER A 81 25.45 -16.33 94.51
C SER A 81 25.08 -17.58 93.70
N ASP A 82 24.82 -18.71 94.37
CA ASP A 82 24.41 -19.95 93.72
C ASP A 82 23.04 -19.81 93.03
N PHE A 83 22.11 -19.10 93.67
CA PHE A 83 20.82 -18.75 93.06
C PHE A 83 20.98 -17.85 91.83
N GLY A 84 21.78 -16.78 91.94
CA GLY A 84 22.05 -15.86 90.84
C GLY A 84 22.70 -16.56 89.65
N SER A 85 23.62 -17.49 89.91
CA SER A 85 24.26 -18.33 88.88
C SER A 85 23.25 -19.27 88.20
N LEU A 86 22.40 -19.93 88.98
CA LEU A 86 21.36 -20.84 88.46
C LEU A 86 20.29 -20.08 87.66
N LEU A 87 19.83 -18.93 88.17
CA LEU A 87 18.86 -18.07 87.50
C LEU A 87 19.44 -17.47 86.21
N SER A 88 20.70 -17.02 86.23
CA SER A 88 21.43 -16.53 85.06
C SER A 88 21.59 -17.64 84.01
N GLY A 89 21.97 -18.86 84.41
CA GLY A 89 22.05 -20.01 83.52
C GLY A 89 20.69 -20.36 82.90
N LEU A 90 19.61 -20.26 83.66
CA LEU A 90 18.26 -20.57 83.20
C LEU A 90 17.68 -19.50 82.26
N PHE A 91 17.95 -18.22 82.52
CA PHE A 91 17.62 -17.14 81.59
C PHE A 91 18.45 -17.21 80.31
N THR A 92 19.73 -17.59 80.41
CA THR A 92 20.59 -17.81 79.24
C THR A 92 20.08 -18.97 78.39
N LEU A 93 19.67 -20.08 79.01
CA LEU A 93 19.04 -21.21 78.32
C LEU A 93 17.71 -20.80 77.66
N SER A 94 16.86 -20.07 78.38
CA SER A 94 15.57 -19.57 77.86
C SER A 94 15.78 -18.60 76.68
N GLY A 95 16.77 -17.71 76.79
CA GLY A 95 17.17 -16.80 75.71
C GLY A 95 17.71 -17.55 74.49
N ALA A 96 18.51 -18.60 74.70
CA ALA A 96 18.99 -19.46 73.61
C ALA A 96 17.84 -20.22 72.91
N VAL A 97 16.86 -20.73 73.66
CA VAL A 97 15.66 -21.38 73.11
C VAL A 97 14.81 -20.38 72.32
N ALA A 98 14.61 -19.17 72.85
CA ALA A 98 13.89 -18.10 72.15
C ALA A 98 14.60 -17.68 70.85
N ALA A 99 15.93 -17.54 70.87
CA ALA A 99 16.72 -17.23 69.69
C ALA A 99 16.66 -18.34 68.64
N LEU A 100 16.73 -19.61 69.06
CA LEU A 100 16.58 -20.76 68.16
C LEU A 100 15.19 -20.81 67.53
N ALA A 101 14.12 -20.53 68.30
CA ALA A 101 12.76 -20.43 67.79
C ALA A 101 12.61 -19.29 66.75
N ALA A 102 13.19 -18.11 67.03
CA ALA A 102 13.19 -16.98 66.10
C ALA A 102 13.93 -17.30 64.79
N LEU A 103 15.06 -18.02 64.86
CA LEU A 103 15.85 -18.42 63.70
C LEU A 103 15.10 -19.45 62.84
N LEU A 104 14.44 -20.43 63.46
CA LEU A 104 13.57 -21.39 62.77
C LEU A 104 12.39 -20.69 62.08
N PHE A 105 11.75 -19.72 62.75
CA PHE A 105 10.68 -18.92 62.16
C PHE A 105 11.18 -18.12 60.95
N ALA A 106 12.34 -17.46 61.06
CA ALA A 106 12.93 -16.71 59.95
C ALA A 106 13.26 -17.61 58.75
N ILE A 107 13.78 -18.83 58.98
CA ILE A 107 14.03 -19.81 57.91
C ILE A 107 12.71 -20.21 57.23
N PHE A 108 11.66 -20.47 58.01
CA PHE A 108 10.36 -20.84 57.47
C PHE A 108 9.73 -19.71 56.64
N GLN A 109 9.80 -18.48 57.15
CA GLN A 109 9.30 -17.29 56.45
C GLN A 109 10.07 -17.02 55.15
N ASN A 110 11.40 -17.15 55.17
CA ASN A 110 12.22 -17.02 53.96
C ASN A 110 11.90 -18.09 52.91
N ARG A 111 11.68 -19.35 53.34
CA ARG A 111 11.23 -20.41 52.42
C ARG A 111 9.88 -20.09 51.79
N GLN A 112 8.92 -19.64 52.59
CA GLN A 112 7.59 -19.28 52.07
C GLN A 112 7.66 -18.10 51.09
N LEU A 113 8.41 -17.05 51.42
CA LEU A 113 8.61 -15.89 50.53
C LEU A 113 9.28 -16.31 49.22
N SER A 114 10.28 -17.19 49.28
CA SER A 114 10.94 -17.74 48.09
C SER A 114 9.99 -18.57 47.22
N ASP A 115 9.18 -19.44 47.82
CA ASP A 115 8.18 -20.24 47.10
C ASP A 115 7.09 -19.37 46.45
N GLU A 116 6.63 -18.33 47.15
CA GLU A 116 5.67 -17.36 46.60
C GLU A 116 6.27 -16.52 45.47
N ALA A 117 7.53 -16.07 45.61
CA ALA A 117 8.25 -15.36 44.56
C ALA A 117 8.43 -16.24 43.31
N LYS A 118 8.77 -17.52 43.49
CA LYS A 118 8.88 -18.49 42.39
C LYS A 118 7.53 -18.75 41.72
N LYS A 119 6.43 -18.82 42.47
CA LYS A 119 5.09 -18.95 41.89
C LYS A 119 4.67 -17.71 41.11
N ARG A 120 4.99 -16.51 41.62
CA ARG A 120 4.73 -15.24 40.91
C ARG A 120 5.54 -15.16 39.62
N SER A 121 6.83 -15.47 39.65
CA SER A 121 7.66 -15.41 38.43
C SER A 121 7.17 -16.35 37.32
N VAL A 122 6.72 -17.56 37.66
CA VAL A 122 6.12 -18.50 36.69
C VAL A 122 4.80 -17.93 36.13
N MET A 123 3.95 -17.36 36.97
CA MET A 123 2.68 -16.76 36.56
C MET A 123 2.89 -15.51 35.68
N ASP A 124 3.85 -14.67 36.03
CA ASP A 124 4.22 -13.48 35.27
C ASP A 124 4.79 -13.89 33.90
N GLN A 125 5.62 -14.94 33.85
CA GLN A 125 6.13 -15.49 32.60
C GLN A 125 5.02 -16.07 31.71
N GLU A 126 4.05 -16.78 32.28
CA GLU A 126 2.91 -17.31 31.52
C GLU A 126 2.01 -16.18 31.00
N THR A 127 1.78 -15.16 31.81
CA THR A 127 1.01 -13.97 31.43
C THR A 127 1.71 -13.18 30.33
N ALA A 128 3.03 -13.01 30.42
CA ALA A 128 3.83 -12.38 29.38
C ALA A 128 3.73 -13.13 28.05
N ARG A 129 3.83 -14.47 28.07
CA ARG A 129 3.66 -15.31 26.87
C ARG A 129 2.27 -15.19 26.24
N LYS A 130 1.21 -15.18 27.07
CA LYS A 130 -0.17 -14.98 26.58
C LYS A 130 -0.38 -13.60 25.98
N ASN A 131 0.24 -12.58 26.58
CA ASN A 131 0.20 -11.22 26.04
C ASN A 131 0.94 -11.13 24.70
N GLU A 132 2.12 -11.75 24.60
CA GLU A 132 2.89 -11.79 23.35
C GLU A 132 2.11 -12.48 22.22
N SER A 133 1.53 -13.67 22.48
CA SER A 133 0.74 -14.38 21.47
C SER A 133 -0.52 -13.60 21.05
N PHE A 134 -1.16 -12.91 21.99
CA PHE A 134 -2.28 -12.03 21.70
C PHE A 134 -1.87 -10.82 20.85
N MET A 135 -0.71 -10.23 21.13
CA MET A 135 -0.17 -9.10 20.35
C MET A 135 0.17 -9.52 18.91
N ILE A 136 0.78 -10.68 18.72
CA ILE A 136 1.06 -11.24 17.38
C ILE A 136 -0.26 -11.44 16.61
N PHE A 137 -1.25 -12.06 17.24
CA PHE A 137 -2.56 -12.27 16.62
C PHE A 137 -3.25 -10.95 16.22
N GLN A 138 -3.19 -9.92 17.07
CA GLN A 138 -3.73 -8.60 16.74
C GLN A 138 -2.98 -7.95 15.57
N GLN A 139 -1.66 -8.09 15.53
CA GLN A 139 -0.84 -7.55 14.45
C GLN A 139 -1.14 -8.25 13.11
N GLU A 140 -1.28 -9.58 13.11
CA GLU A 140 -1.68 -10.35 11.92
C GLU A 140 -3.06 -9.93 11.42
N ARG A 141 -4.03 -9.78 12.32
CA ARG A 141 -5.38 -9.29 11.97
C ARG A 141 -5.33 -7.89 11.36
N MET A 142 -4.57 -6.98 11.97
CA MET A 142 -4.42 -5.61 11.46
C MET A 142 -3.76 -5.59 10.07
N ASN A 143 -2.74 -6.42 9.84
CA ASN A 143 -2.09 -6.54 8.54
C ASN A 143 -3.05 -7.10 7.47
N PHE A 144 -3.87 -8.09 7.82
CA PHE A 144 -4.91 -8.62 6.94
C PHE A 144 -5.94 -7.53 6.56
N GLU A 145 -6.44 -6.78 7.55
CA GLU A 145 -7.38 -5.68 7.33
C GLU A 145 -6.74 -4.59 6.45
N LYS A 146 -5.49 -4.20 6.72
CA LYS A 146 -4.73 -3.24 5.91
C LYS A 146 -4.58 -3.71 4.46
N PHE A 147 -4.17 -4.97 4.26
CA PHE A 147 -4.03 -5.58 2.93
C PHE A 147 -5.34 -5.54 2.15
N ARG A 148 -6.44 -5.97 2.77
CA ARG A 148 -7.76 -5.97 2.15
C ARG A 148 -8.21 -4.55 1.79
N MET A 149 -8.04 -3.59 2.70
CA MET A 149 -8.42 -2.21 2.46
C MET A 149 -7.60 -1.57 1.33
N HIS A 150 -6.29 -1.80 1.30
CA HIS A 150 -5.43 -1.29 0.25
C HIS A 150 -5.80 -1.86 -1.14
N GLN A 151 -6.11 -3.15 -1.21
CA GLN A 151 -6.61 -3.78 -2.44
C GLN A 151 -7.95 -3.19 -2.89
N LEU A 152 -8.88 -2.91 -1.96
CA LEU A 152 -10.15 -2.26 -2.28
C LEU A 152 -9.92 -0.84 -2.82
N MET A 153 -9.10 -0.03 -2.13
CA MET A 153 -8.77 1.33 -2.58
C MET A 153 -8.10 1.35 -3.96
N PHE A 154 -7.27 0.35 -4.26
CA PHE A 154 -6.68 0.19 -5.59
C PHE A 154 -7.74 -0.07 -6.66
N ASN A 155 -8.70 -0.96 -6.39
CA ASN A 155 -9.79 -1.21 -7.34
C ASN A 155 -10.68 0.03 -7.52
N ASP A 156 -11.00 0.73 -6.43
CA ASP A 156 -11.80 1.96 -6.46
C ASP A 156 -11.09 3.06 -7.27
N LEU A 157 -9.75 3.12 -7.22
CA LEU A 157 -8.95 4.02 -8.07
C LEU A 157 -9.12 3.65 -9.55
N LEU A 158 -9.00 2.37 -9.89
CA LEU A 158 -9.16 1.92 -11.28
C LEU A 158 -10.57 2.20 -11.80
N ASP A 159 -11.60 1.97 -10.98
CA ASP A 159 -12.99 2.30 -11.34
C ASP A 159 -13.16 3.79 -11.65
N LYS A 160 -12.57 4.68 -10.85
CA LYS A 160 -12.62 6.13 -11.12
C LYS A 160 -11.96 6.47 -12.45
N VAL A 161 -10.78 5.92 -12.72
CA VAL A 161 -10.05 6.13 -13.97
C VAL A 161 -10.86 5.63 -15.18
N GLU A 162 -11.55 4.48 -15.08
CA GLU A 162 -12.43 3.97 -16.14
C GLU A 162 -13.64 4.88 -16.39
N VAL A 163 -14.27 5.35 -15.32
CA VAL A 163 -15.43 6.26 -15.39
C VAL A 163 -15.06 7.59 -16.05
N ASP A 164 -13.91 8.17 -15.68
CA ASP A 164 -13.40 9.41 -16.25
C ASP A 164 -13.12 9.28 -17.77
N ALA A 165 -12.88 8.05 -18.25
CA ALA A 165 -12.68 7.73 -19.66
C ALA A 165 -13.96 7.33 -20.40
N PHE A 166 -15.13 7.64 -19.84
CA PHE A 166 -16.44 7.28 -20.37
C PHE A 166 -16.62 5.77 -20.60
N ASN A 167 -15.93 4.93 -19.82
CA ASN A 167 -15.92 3.47 -19.95
C ASN A 167 -15.44 2.96 -21.33
N ASN A 168 -14.65 3.75 -22.07
CA ASN A 168 -14.02 3.28 -23.31
C ASN A 168 -12.90 2.28 -23.04
N PHE A 169 -12.33 2.32 -21.84
CA PHE A 169 -11.26 1.46 -21.39
C PHE A 169 -11.68 0.69 -20.13
N ALA A 170 -11.15 -0.53 -19.98
CA ALA A 170 -11.35 -1.35 -18.79
C ALA A 170 -10.05 -2.06 -18.39
N PHE A 171 -9.74 -2.01 -17.09
CA PHE A 171 -8.65 -2.75 -16.46
C PHE A 171 -9.09 -4.20 -16.22
N LYS A 172 -8.44 -5.13 -16.92
CA LYS A 172 -8.65 -6.57 -16.77
C LYS A 172 -7.72 -7.14 -15.72
N ALA A 173 -8.09 -8.31 -15.19
CA ALA A 173 -7.29 -9.06 -14.23
C ALA A 173 -6.73 -8.19 -13.07
N ARG A 174 -7.55 -7.30 -12.50
CA ARG A 174 -7.15 -6.28 -11.52
C ARG A 174 -6.33 -6.83 -10.34
N MET A 175 -6.64 -8.04 -9.88
CA MET A 175 -5.85 -8.69 -8.81
C MET A 175 -4.43 -9.08 -9.25
N ILE A 176 -4.28 -9.56 -10.49
CA ILE A 176 -2.96 -9.81 -11.08
C ILE A 176 -2.22 -8.50 -11.24
N PHE A 177 -2.90 -7.45 -11.71
CA PHE A 177 -2.31 -6.12 -11.86
C PHE A 177 -1.83 -5.56 -10.51
N TYR A 178 -2.67 -5.59 -9.48
CA TYR A 178 -2.31 -5.22 -8.11
C TYR A 178 -1.07 -5.99 -7.62
N LYS A 179 -1.00 -7.30 -7.88
CA LYS A 179 0.16 -8.14 -7.50
C LYS A 179 1.42 -7.85 -8.30
N LYS A 180 1.32 -7.36 -9.54
CA LYS A 180 2.49 -6.90 -10.30
C LYS A 180 3.07 -5.61 -9.72
N ILE A 181 2.20 -4.67 -9.33
CA ILE A 181 2.62 -3.40 -8.71
C ILE A 181 3.12 -3.64 -7.27
N PHE A 182 2.39 -4.43 -6.48
CA PHE A 182 2.69 -4.70 -5.07
C PHE A 182 3.03 -6.18 -4.83
N SER A 183 4.13 -6.62 -5.44
CA SER A 183 4.53 -8.04 -5.44
C SER A 183 4.81 -8.62 -4.05
N ASN A 184 5.23 -7.79 -3.10
CA ASN A 184 5.53 -8.20 -1.73
C ASN A 184 4.30 -8.19 -0.79
N ASN A 185 3.16 -7.67 -1.26
CA ASN A 185 1.96 -7.60 -0.44
C ASN A 185 1.32 -8.98 -0.29
N SER A 186 0.98 -9.36 0.94
CA SER A 186 0.34 -10.61 1.34
C SER A 186 -0.56 -10.37 2.55
N PHE A 187 -1.22 -11.40 3.07
CA PHE A 187 -2.00 -11.27 4.31
C PHE A 187 -1.15 -10.90 5.52
N SER A 188 0.14 -11.25 5.52
CA SER A 188 1.06 -11.00 6.63
C SER A 188 1.79 -9.66 6.52
N LYS A 189 1.87 -9.07 5.32
CA LYS A 189 2.63 -7.83 5.05
C LYS A 189 1.93 -6.99 4.00
N CYS A 190 1.73 -5.70 4.28
CA CYS A 190 1.15 -4.76 3.33
C CYS A 190 1.96 -3.46 3.31
N ASP A 191 2.71 -3.27 2.23
CA ASP A 191 3.43 -2.05 1.89
C ASP A 191 2.53 -1.21 0.97
N THR A 192 2.38 0.08 1.27
CA THR A 192 1.58 1.04 0.46
C THR A 192 2.44 1.77 -0.56
N LYS A 193 3.74 1.86 -0.29
CA LYS A 193 4.73 2.48 -1.17
C LYS A 193 5.41 1.43 -2.03
N VAL A 194 5.58 1.73 -3.32
CA VAL A 194 6.33 0.89 -4.26
C VAL A 194 7.79 1.30 -4.28
N ASP A 195 8.69 0.32 -4.20
CA ASP A 195 10.11 0.53 -4.41
C ASP A 195 10.44 0.36 -5.90
N LEU A 196 10.87 1.44 -6.55
CA LEU A 196 11.23 1.45 -7.97
C LEU A 196 12.59 0.78 -8.28
N THR A 197 13.30 0.30 -7.25
CA THR A 197 14.53 -0.49 -7.42
C THR A 197 14.25 -1.97 -7.66
N ASP A 198 13.07 -2.48 -7.28
CA ASP A 198 12.65 -3.87 -7.49
C ASP A 198 12.17 -4.07 -8.94
N VAL A 199 13.09 -4.49 -9.81
CA VAL A 199 12.79 -4.73 -11.23
C VAL A 199 12.10 -6.08 -11.39
N LYS A 200 10.77 -6.05 -11.47
CA LYS A 200 9.93 -7.21 -11.80
C LYS A 200 9.10 -6.93 -13.04
N ALA A 201 8.91 -7.95 -13.86
CA ALA A 201 8.15 -7.85 -15.09
C ALA A 201 6.72 -7.34 -14.85
N GLY A 202 6.37 -6.21 -15.48
CA GLY A 202 5.10 -5.52 -15.33
C GLY A 202 4.95 -4.71 -14.05
N SER A 203 6.06 -4.40 -13.38
CA SER A 203 6.08 -3.49 -12.23
C SER A 203 5.72 -2.05 -12.64
N LEU A 204 5.51 -1.18 -11.64
CA LEU A 204 5.34 0.25 -11.89
C LEU A 204 6.55 0.85 -12.61
N LYS A 205 7.76 0.34 -12.33
CA LYS A 205 8.98 0.78 -13.00
C LYS A 205 8.93 0.47 -14.50
N ASP A 206 8.56 -0.75 -14.89
CA ASP A 206 8.43 -1.14 -16.30
C ASP A 206 7.41 -0.26 -17.05
N ILE A 207 6.32 0.13 -16.38
CA ILE A 207 5.32 1.05 -16.94
C ILE A 207 5.95 2.43 -17.17
N LEU A 208 6.68 2.96 -16.19
CA LEU A 208 7.37 4.24 -16.29
C LEU A 208 8.45 4.23 -17.37
N ASP A 209 9.27 3.19 -17.42
CA ASP A 209 10.33 3.00 -18.42
C ASP A 209 9.72 2.91 -19.84
N CYS A 210 8.57 2.25 -19.99
CA CYS A 210 7.81 2.21 -21.25
C CYS A 210 7.32 3.60 -21.67
N VAL A 211 6.74 4.38 -20.74
CA VAL A 211 6.29 5.75 -21.01
C VAL A 211 7.47 6.68 -21.33
N GLU A 212 8.59 6.54 -20.65
CA GLU A 212 9.81 7.29 -20.93
C GLU A 212 10.35 6.94 -22.33
N SER A 213 10.42 5.66 -22.67
CA SER A 213 10.80 5.19 -24.02
C SER A 213 9.92 5.80 -25.10
N ILE A 214 8.59 5.82 -24.89
CA ILE A 214 7.65 6.46 -25.83
C ILE A 214 7.96 7.94 -25.98
N ASN A 215 8.18 8.66 -24.89
CA ASN A 215 8.51 10.09 -24.93
C ASN A 215 9.84 10.38 -25.63
N VAL A 216 10.86 9.54 -25.42
CA VAL A 216 12.15 9.65 -26.08
C VAL A 216 11.99 9.45 -27.59
N LYS A 217 11.27 8.42 -28.02
CA LYS A 217 11.00 8.12 -29.44
C LYS A 217 10.11 9.16 -30.11
N MET A 218 9.12 9.72 -29.40
CA MET A 218 8.34 10.87 -29.90
C MET A 218 9.24 12.09 -30.11
N LYS A 219 10.12 12.38 -29.15
CA LYS A 219 11.04 13.53 -29.22
C LYS A 219 12.10 13.38 -30.31
N SER A 220 12.60 12.17 -30.54
CA SER A 220 13.55 11.87 -31.61
C SER A 220 12.91 11.76 -32.99
N GLU A 221 11.58 11.89 -33.08
CA GLU A 221 10.80 11.73 -34.32
C GLU A 221 10.88 10.30 -34.93
N GLU A 222 11.37 9.29 -34.19
CA GLU A 222 11.57 7.90 -34.67
C GLU A 222 10.28 7.25 -35.19
N TYR A 223 9.13 7.59 -34.57
CA TYR A 223 7.83 7.07 -34.99
C TYR A 223 7.38 7.55 -36.37
N PHE A 224 7.99 8.60 -36.93
CA PHE A 224 7.67 9.02 -38.29
C PHE A 224 8.33 8.12 -39.34
N ASP A 225 9.50 7.57 -39.03
CA ASP A 225 10.19 6.61 -39.89
C ASP A 225 9.62 5.19 -39.72
N SER A 226 9.23 4.84 -38.48
CA SER A 226 8.73 3.51 -38.12
C SER A 226 7.41 3.58 -37.32
N PRO A 227 6.28 3.93 -37.96
CA PRO A 227 4.99 4.14 -37.29
C PRO A 227 4.42 2.91 -36.57
N HIS A 228 4.77 1.71 -37.02
CA HIS A 228 4.37 0.46 -36.35
C HIS A 228 4.94 0.35 -34.95
N VAL A 229 6.13 0.90 -34.69
CA VAL A 229 6.76 0.89 -33.38
C VAL A 229 5.91 1.67 -32.37
N LEU A 230 5.22 2.73 -32.79
CA LEU A 230 4.28 3.45 -31.92
C LEU A 230 3.11 2.55 -31.53
N VAL A 231 2.53 1.82 -32.50
CA VAL A 231 1.41 0.89 -32.24
C VAL A 231 1.85 -0.22 -31.29
N ASP A 232 3.05 -0.78 -31.49
CA ASP A 232 3.62 -1.83 -30.64
C ASP A 232 3.92 -1.31 -29.22
N ASP A 233 4.49 -0.12 -29.09
CA ASP A 233 4.78 0.49 -27.78
C ASP A 233 3.49 0.82 -27.01
N ILE A 234 2.46 1.36 -27.67
CA ILE A 234 1.14 1.61 -27.05
C ILE A 234 0.45 0.30 -26.66
N SER A 235 0.51 -0.72 -27.52
CA SER A 235 0.00 -2.07 -27.20
C SER A 235 0.73 -2.70 -26.00
N THR A 236 2.05 -2.47 -25.91
CA THR A 236 2.87 -2.88 -24.77
C THR A 236 2.43 -2.16 -23.50
N LEU A 237 2.22 -0.84 -23.56
CA LEU A 237 1.73 -0.05 -22.44
C LEU A 237 0.33 -0.53 -21.97
N HIS A 238 -0.59 -0.79 -22.91
CA HIS A 238 -1.89 -1.40 -22.60
C HIS A 238 -1.71 -2.72 -21.85
N SER A 239 -0.81 -3.59 -22.33
CA SER A 239 -0.54 -4.89 -21.73
C SER A 239 0.06 -4.78 -20.32
N LEU A 240 0.95 -3.82 -20.09
CA LEU A 240 1.55 -3.54 -18.78
C LEU A 240 0.50 -3.02 -17.78
N LEU A 241 -0.40 -2.15 -18.24
CA LEU A 241 -1.53 -1.63 -17.47
C LEU A 241 -2.68 -2.63 -17.32
N MET A 242 -2.63 -3.79 -17.97
CA MET A 242 -3.76 -4.74 -18.09
C MET A 242 -5.03 -4.08 -18.65
N LEU A 243 -4.86 -3.14 -19.57
CA LEU A 243 -5.90 -2.32 -20.13
C LEU A 243 -6.45 -2.93 -21.42
N THR A 244 -7.77 -2.84 -21.61
CA THR A 244 -8.46 -3.21 -22.85
C THR A 244 -9.47 -2.15 -23.23
N VAL A 245 -9.70 -1.96 -24.52
CA VAL A 245 -10.72 -1.04 -25.04
C VAL A 245 -12.05 -1.79 -25.17
N GLU A 246 -13.08 -1.37 -24.43
CA GLU A 246 -14.39 -2.03 -24.35
C GLU A 246 -15.48 -1.28 -25.13
N ARG A 247 -15.23 -1.09 -26.42
CA ARG A 247 -16.23 -0.52 -27.34
C ARG A 247 -16.21 -1.24 -28.67
N THR A 248 -17.28 -1.05 -29.43
CA THR A 248 -17.33 -1.50 -30.82
C THR A 248 -16.28 -0.77 -31.65
N ALA A 249 -15.64 -1.50 -32.56
CA ALA A 249 -14.68 -0.92 -33.49
C ALA A 249 -15.36 0.17 -34.32
N ARG A 250 -14.75 1.35 -34.38
CA ARG A 250 -15.18 2.53 -35.13
C ARG A 250 -14.07 2.99 -36.06
N ASP A 251 -14.38 3.99 -36.87
CA ASP A 251 -13.45 4.46 -37.88
C ASP A 251 -12.23 5.14 -37.24
N GLY A 252 -11.07 4.93 -37.86
CA GLY A 252 -9.77 5.30 -37.31
C GLY A 252 -9.19 4.29 -36.32
N ASP A 253 -9.87 3.20 -35.97
CA ASP A 253 -9.29 2.19 -35.06
C ASP A 253 -8.19 1.36 -35.73
N ILE A 254 -7.08 1.20 -35.01
CA ILE A 254 -6.06 0.18 -35.27
C ILE A 254 -6.36 -1.02 -34.37
N ILE A 255 -6.56 -2.19 -34.96
CA ILE A 255 -7.03 -3.41 -34.29
C ILE A 255 -5.96 -4.50 -34.39
N PHE A 256 -5.49 -5.01 -33.25
CA PHE A 256 -4.57 -6.14 -33.15
C PHE A 256 -5.32 -7.47 -33.16
N ALA A 257 -4.82 -8.40 -33.97
CA ALA A 257 -5.35 -9.74 -34.20
C ALA A 257 -6.86 -9.78 -34.50
N GLY A 258 -7.38 -8.72 -35.14
CA GLY A 258 -8.81 -8.56 -35.44
C GLY A 258 -9.73 -8.48 -34.22
N LYS A 259 -9.18 -8.35 -33.00
CA LYS A 259 -9.94 -8.42 -31.74
C LYS A 259 -9.71 -7.25 -30.81
N PHE A 260 -8.48 -6.79 -30.68
CA PHE A 260 -8.10 -5.82 -29.66
C PHE A 260 -7.86 -4.45 -30.28
N ILE A 261 -8.68 -3.46 -29.95
CA ILE A 261 -8.43 -2.09 -30.39
C ILE A 261 -7.24 -1.55 -29.59
N VAL A 262 -6.20 -1.12 -30.30
CA VAL A 262 -4.98 -0.57 -29.70
C VAL A 262 -5.14 0.92 -29.48
N LEU A 263 -5.46 1.66 -30.54
CA LEU A 263 -5.66 3.11 -30.49
C LEU A 263 -6.61 3.53 -31.60
N ASN A 264 -7.25 4.68 -31.42
CA ASN A 264 -7.99 5.33 -32.48
C ASN A 264 -7.21 6.54 -32.99
N VAL A 265 -6.95 6.59 -34.30
CA VAL A 265 -6.15 7.65 -34.90
C VAL A 265 -6.88 9.00 -34.87
N VAL A 266 -8.22 9.02 -34.86
CA VAL A 266 -9.04 10.23 -34.70
C VAL A 266 -8.99 10.75 -33.27
N ASP A 267 -9.06 9.84 -32.29
CA ASP A 267 -9.05 10.16 -30.86
C ASP A 267 -7.66 10.05 -30.21
N LEU A 268 -6.59 10.02 -31.00
CA LEU A 268 -5.23 9.72 -30.55
C LEU A 268 -4.77 10.62 -29.39
N HIS A 269 -5.12 11.90 -29.43
CA HIS A 269 -4.79 12.81 -28.34
C HIS A 269 -5.47 12.40 -27.02
N ASN A 270 -6.77 12.12 -27.08
CA ASN A 270 -7.57 11.75 -25.90
C ASN A 270 -7.12 10.39 -25.35
N ASP A 271 -6.82 9.43 -26.23
CA ASP A 271 -6.29 8.11 -25.85
C ASP A 271 -4.95 8.25 -25.09
N LEU A 272 -4.03 9.10 -25.58
CA LEU A 272 -2.73 9.32 -24.92
C LEU A 272 -2.83 10.13 -23.61
N VAL A 273 -3.76 11.08 -23.53
CA VAL A 273 -4.07 11.79 -22.28
C VAL A 273 -4.57 10.80 -21.25
N PHE A 274 -5.55 9.96 -21.61
CA PHE A 274 -6.07 8.93 -20.73
C PHE A 274 -4.97 8.00 -20.20
N LEU A 275 -4.09 7.49 -21.08
CA LEU A 275 -2.99 6.63 -20.67
C LEU A 275 -2.04 7.34 -19.70
N SER A 276 -1.75 8.62 -19.94
CA SER A 276 -0.92 9.43 -19.03
C SER A 276 -1.58 9.60 -17.67
N ASP A 277 -2.89 9.89 -17.64
CA ASP A 277 -3.65 10.08 -16.42
C ASP A 277 -3.80 8.78 -15.62
N ALA A 278 -4.00 7.64 -16.28
CA ALA A 278 -4.00 6.33 -15.65
C ALA A 278 -2.66 6.03 -14.96
N VAL A 279 -1.53 6.30 -15.63
CA VAL A 279 -0.19 6.12 -15.04
C VAL A 279 0.03 7.09 -13.89
N ASN A 280 -0.35 8.36 -14.02
CA ASN A 280 -0.22 9.36 -12.96
C ASN A 280 -1.07 9.03 -11.73
N ALA A 281 -2.27 8.48 -11.92
CA ALA A 281 -3.14 7.99 -10.85
C ALA A 281 -2.45 6.85 -10.07
N LEU A 282 -1.80 5.92 -10.78
CA LEU A 282 -1.01 4.85 -10.16
C LEU A 282 0.21 5.39 -9.41
N CYS A 283 0.97 6.32 -10.00
CA CYS A 283 2.10 6.96 -9.33
C CYS A 283 1.67 7.65 -8.02
N THR A 284 0.56 8.38 -8.06
CA THR A 284 -0.01 9.04 -6.88
C THR A 284 -0.40 8.02 -5.81
N PHE A 285 -1.09 6.94 -6.20
CA PHE A 285 -1.47 5.86 -5.28
C PHE A 285 -0.27 5.16 -4.66
N CYS A 286 0.83 5.01 -5.40
CA CYS A 286 2.05 4.34 -4.96
C CYS A 286 3.04 5.27 -4.23
N GLU A 287 2.66 6.53 -3.96
CA GLU A 287 3.51 7.57 -3.35
C GLU A 287 4.82 7.81 -4.13
N VAL A 288 4.74 7.80 -5.46
CA VAL A 288 5.85 8.10 -6.37
C VAL A 288 5.69 9.53 -6.92
N ASP A 289 6.66 10.39 -6.64
CA ASP A 289 6.69 11.78 -7.10
C ASP A 289 7.20 11.90 -8.55
N THR A 290 6.50 11.23 -9.46
CA THR A 290 6.80 11.28 -10.89
C THR A 290 5.51 11.53 -11.64
N ARG A 291 5.53 12.54 -12.50
CA ARG A 291 4.41 12.86 -13.38
C ARG A 291 4.83 12.65 -14.83
N VAL A 292 4.02 11.92 -15.57
CA VAL A 292 4.26 11.60 -16.97
C VAL A 292 3.20 12.26 -17.86
N SER A 293 3.58 12.54 -19.11
CA SER A 293 2.67 13.00 -20.14
C SER A 293 3.17 12.54 -21.51
N LEU A 294 2.38 11.68 -22.16
CA LEU A 294 2.62 11.17 -23.51
C LEU A 294 2.30 12.20 -24.61
N THR A 295 1.71 13.34 -24.26
CA THR A 295 1.35 14.39 -25.24
C THR A 295 2.38 15.51 -25.35
N THR A 296 3.38 15.54 -24.45
CA THR A 296 4.39 16.61 -24.35
C THR A 296 5.15 16.82 -25.67
N HIS A 297 5.48 15.75 -26.36
CA HIS A 297 6.24 15.76 -27.62
C HIS A 297 5.40 15.29 -28.82
N LEU A 298 4.08 15.19 -28.65
CA LEU A 298 3.19 14.66 -29.69
C LEU A 298 2.96 15.70 -30.79
N SER A 299 3.47 15.44 -31.99
CA SER A 299 3.07 16.17 -33.21
C SER A 299 1.83 15.50 -33.82
N LEU A 300 0.65 15.77 -33.24
CA LEU A 300 -0.59 15.03 -33.51
C LEU A 300 -0.87 14.85 -35.02
N GLY A 301 -0.93 15.94 -35.78
CA GLY A 301 -1.22 15.88 -37.22
C GLY A 301 -0.21 15.04 -37.99
N LYS A 302 1.09 15.18 -37.71
CA LYS A 302 2.14 14.37 -38.36
C LYS A 302 1.97 12.90 -38.02
N THR A 303 1.79 12.58 -36.73
CA THR A 303 1.60 11.20 -36.26
C THR A 303 0.40 10.54 -36.91
N ILE A 304 -0.73 11.25 -36.99
CA ILE A 304 -1.96 10.78 -37.64
C ILE A 304 -1.71 10.45 -39.11
N ILE A 305 -1.08 11.36 -39.86
CA ILE A 305 -0.76 11.13 -41.27
C ILE A 305 0.16 9.93 -41.45
N THR A 306 1.20 9.80 -40.61
CA THR A 306 2.14 8.68 -40.69
C THR A 306 1.42 7.35 -40.41
N LEU A 307 0.57 7.29 -39.39
CA LEU A 307 -0.22 6.10 -39.07
C LEU A 307 -1.20 5.73 -40.19
N ILE A 308 -1.92 6.70 -40.77
CA ILE A 308 -2.83 6.47 -41.90
C ILE A 308 -2.06 5.98 -43.13
N ASN A 309 -0.91 6.59 -43.44
CA ASN A 309 -0.09 6.21 -44.57
C ASN A 309 0.45 4.78 -44.44
N TYR A 310 0.93 4.45 -43.25
CA TYR A 310 1.35 3.09 -42.92
C TYR A 310 0.18 2.12 -43.08
N ALA A 311 -0.99 2.48 -42.54
CA ALA A 311 -2.17 1.65 -42.63
C ALA A 311 -2.66 1.39 -44.07
N GLY A 312 -2.58 2.41 -44.92
CA GLY A 312 -2.93 2.30 -46.34
C GLY A 312 -1.89 1.51 -47.15
N HIS A 313 -0.60 1.61 -46.82
CA HIS A 313 0.46 0.92 -47.56
C HIS A 313 0.46 -0.60 -47.33
N PHE A 314 0.20 -1.03 -46.09
CA PHE A 314 0.18 -2.44 -45.74
C PHE A 314 -1.15 -3.14 -46.02
N ASP A 315 -2.09 -2.42 -46.66
CA ASP A 315 -3.47 -2.86 -46.92
C ASP A 315 -4.02 -3.67 -45.74
N PHE A 316 -4.04 -3.03 -44.56
CA PHE A 316 -4.55 -3.61 -43.31
C PHE A 316 -5.99 -4.13 -43.41
N SER A 317 -6.67 -3.89 -44.54
CA SER A 317 -7.97 -4.45 -44.87
C SER A 317 -7.91 -5.84 -45.53
N LYS A 318 -6.77 -6.29 -46.08
CA LYS A 318 -6.68 -7.49 -46.92
C LYS A 318 -5.74 -8.60 -46.47
N VAL A 319 -4.90 -8.42 -45.44
CA VAL A 319 -3.94 -9.50 -45.10
C VAL A 319 -3.79 -9.83 -43.63
N GLN A 320 -4.18 -11.06 -43.26
CA GLN A 320 -3.70 -11.78 -42.08
C GLN A 320 -2.31 -12.36 -42.40
N PHE A 321 -1.27 -11.53 -42.49
CA PHE A 321 0.08 -12.08 -42.46
C PHE A 321 0.41 -12.49 -41.03
N SER A 322 1.03 -13.65 -40.83
CA SER A 322 1.50 -14.11 -39.51
C SER A 322 2.51 -13.15 -38.87
N THR A 323 3.12 -12.26 -39.66
CA THR A 323 4.13 -11.29 -39.24
C THR A 323 3.57 -9.94 -38.79
N TYR A 324 2.36 -9.54 -39.21
CA TYR A 324 1.75 -8.26 -38.84
C TYR A 324 0.25 -8.42 -38.56
N PRO A 325 -0.14 -8.61 -37.29
CA PRO A 325 -1.52 -8.93 -36.91
C PRO A 325 -2.44 -7.70 -36.83
N TYR A 326 -2.05 -6.53 -37.35
CA TYR A 326 -2.85 -5.32 -37.25
C TYR A 326 -3.84 -5.20 -38.42
N SER A 327 -5.02 -4.64 -38.15
CA SER A 327 -5.96 -4.16 -39.15
C SER A 327 -6.37 -2.72 -38.85
N PHE A 328 -6.83 -1.97 -39.85
CA PHE A 328 -7.20 -0.56 -39.73
C PHE A 328 -8.59 -0.36 -40.30
N LYS A 329 -9.48 0.14 -39.47
CA LYS A 329 -10.84 0.45 -39.88
C LYS A 329 -10.86 1.88 -40.44
N SER A 330 -10.74 2.00 -41.76
CA SER A 330 -10.65 3.31 -42.43
C SER A 330 -12.01 3.84 -42.86
N GLU A 331 -12.22 5.14 -42.65
CA GLU A 331 -13.12 5.96 -43.47
C GLU A 331 -12.37 6.53 -44.68
N LEU A 332 -13.12 6.90 -45.72
CA LEU A 332 -12.62 7.45 -46.99
C LEU A 332 -11.90 8.82 -46.81
N TYR A 333 -12.24 9.58 -45.77
CA TYR A 333 -11.84 10.99 -45.63
C TYR A 333 -10.45 11.18 -45.01
N LEU A 334 -10.08 10.31 -44.07
CA LEU A 334 -8.74 10.33 -43.46
C LEU A 334 -7.65 10.00 -44.48
N SER A 335 -7.91 9.07 -45.39
CA SER A 335 -7.02 8.79 -46.52
C SER A 335 -6.90 9.99 -47.46
N ASN A 336 -7.99 10.73 -47.70
CA ASN A 336 -7.96 11.94 -48.54
C ASN A 336 -7.16 13.07 -47.88
N LEU A 337 -7.23 13.23 -46.55
CA LEU A 337 -6.38 14.19 -45.81
C LEU A 337 -4.90 13.83 -45.87
N ALA A 338 -4.57 12.54 -45.74
CA ALA A 338 -3.20 12.07 -45.89
C ALA A 338 -2.67 12.25 -47.33
N GLU A 339 -3.52 12.01 -48.34
CA GLU A 339 -3.23 12.30 -49.75
C GLU A 339 -2.98 13.80 -49.98
N LEU A 340 -3.84 14.65 -49.42
CA LEU A 340 -3.69 16.10 -49.49
C LEU A 340 -2.38 16.55 -48.83
N TYR A 341 -2.05 16.05 -47.64
CA TYR A 341 -0.78 16.39 -46.99
C TYR A 341 0.43 15.99 -47.84
N LYS A 342 0.42 14.81 -48.47
CA LYS A 342 1.50 14.39 -49.38
C LYS A 342 1.67 15.33 -50.56
N ILE A 343 0.57 15.80 -51.14
CA ILE A 343 0.58 16.74 -52.27
C ILE A 343 1.25 18.05 -51.84
N PHE A 344 0.94 18.56 -50.64
CA PHE A 344 1.42 19.87 -50.18
C PHE A 344 2.71 19.82 -49.35
N ALA A 345 3.24 18.63 -49.03
CA ALA A 345 4.53 18.45 -48.38
C ALA A 345 5.69 18.91 -49.30
N ILE A 346 5.97 20.21 -49.28
CA ILE A 346 7.04 20.83 -50.07
C ILE A 346 8.39 20.67 -49.34
N ASP A 347 9.42 20.26 -50.08
CA ASP A 347 10.82 20.24 -49.61
C ASP A 347 11.21 21.61 -49.05
N LYS A 348 11.86 21.64 -47.88
CA LYS A 348 12.37 22.87 -47.25
C LYS A 348 13.33 23.65 -48.16
N ASN A 349 14.00 22.96 -49.08
CA ASN A 349 14.92 23.57 -50.05
C ASN A 349 14.20 24.11 -51.30
N SER A 350 12.90 23.85 -51.45
CA SER A 350 12.12 24.35 -52.56
C SER A 350 11.93 25.87 -52.45
N PRO A 351 12.07 26.63 -53.54
CA PRO A 351 11.76 28.06 -53.55
C PRO A 351 10.29 28.35 -53.22
N LEU A 352 9.40 27.36 -53.31
CA LEU A 352 8.00 27.46 -52.92
C LEU A 352 7.75 27.29 -51.42
N TYR A 353 8.72 26.77 -50.67
CA TYR A 353 8.53 26.46 -49.26
C TYR A 353 8.00 27.64 -48.42
N PRO A 354 8.49 28.89 -48.57
CA PRO A 354 7.99 30.03 -47.78
C PRO A 354 6.48 30.28 -47.94
N PHE A 355 5.95 30.08 -49.15
CA PHE A 355 4.54 30.35 -49.48
C PHE A 355 3.62 29.21 -49.02
N PHE A 356 4.12 27.97 -49.11
CA PHE A 356 3.30 26.77 -48.87
C PHE A 356 3.45 26.19 -47.45
N LYS A 357 4.48 26.58 -46.69
CA LYS A 357 4.65 26.14 -45.28
C LYS A 357 3.39 26.40 -44.44
N ASN A 358 2.73 27.54 -44.65
CA ASN A 358 1.50 27.88 -43.93
C ASN A 358 0.31 26.98 -44.31
N LEU A 359 0.29 26.45 -45.54
CA LEU A 359 -0.74 25.51 -45.98
C LEU A 359 -0.53 24.13 -45.36
N ASN A 360 0.72 23.68 -45.23
CA ASN A 360 1.04 22.46 -44.48
C ASN A 360 0.62 22.56 -43.03
N ASN A 361 0.94 23.68 -42.37
CA ASN A 361 0.49 23.91 -41.00
C ASN A 361 -1.03 23.91 -40.92
N TYR A 362 -1.74 24.49 -41.88
CA TYR A 362 -3.21 24.48 -41.90
C TYR A 362 -3.81 23.06 -42.00
N ILE A 363 -3.20 22.16 -42.78
CA ILE A 363 -3.62 20.74 -42.82
C ILE A 363 -3.34 20.07 -41.48
N LEU A 364 -2.16 20.28 -40.90
CA LEU A 364 -1.80 19.72 -39.59
C LEU A 364 -2.70 20.23 -38.46
N ASP A 365 -3.08 21.51 -38.50
CA ASP A 365 -4.00 22.14 -37.56
C ASP A 365 -5.43 21.58 -37.70
N ALA A 366 -5.85 21.25 -38.92
CA ALA A 366 -7.13 20.59 -39.17
C ALA A 366 -7.18 19.16 -38.59
N LEU A 367 -6.03 18.49 -38.52
CA LEU A 367 -5.85 17.21 -37.82
C LEU A 367 -5.52 17.39 -36.32
N GLY A 368 -5.55 18.62 -35.82
CA GLY A 368 -5.41 18.93 -34.40
C GLY A 368 -6.58 18.38 -33.58
N ALA A 369 -6.36 18.22 -32.27
CA ALA A 369 -7.32 17.62 -31.34
C ALA A 369 -8.69 18.33 -31.35
N SER A 370 -8.71 19.65 -31.60
CA SER A 370 -9.95 20.43 -31.63
C SER A 370 -10.75 20.29 -32.93
N ASN A 371 -10.10 19.88 -34.04
CA ASN A 371 -10.64 20.03 -35.39
C ASN A 371 -10.89 18.70 -36.09
N ILE A 372 -10.21 17.63 -35.66
CA ILE A 372 -10.21 16.35 -36.36
C ILE A 372 -11.62 15.76 -36.54
N HIS A 373 -12.44 15.78 -35.50
CA HIS A 373 -13.83 15.30 -35.56
C HIS A 373 -14.69 16.09 -36.56
N HIS A 374 -14.38 17.37 -36.77
CA HIS A 374 -15.09 18.20 -37.74
C HIS A 374 -14.73 17.77 -39.16
N VAL A 375 -13.44 17.57 -39.44
CA VAL A 375 -12.96 17.21 -40.79
C VAL A 375 -13.16 15.75 -41.16
N THR A 376 -13.53 14.88 -40.22
CA THR A 376 -13.97 13.51 -40.52
C THR A 376 -15.43 13.45 -41.00
N SER A 377 -16.24 14.48 -40.79
CA SER A 377 -17.59 14.55 -41.36
C SER A 377 -17.58 15.01 -42.82
N ILE A 378 -18.53 14.55 -43.65
CA ILE A 378 -18.65 14.98 -45.06
C ILE A 378 -18.75 16.50 -45.18
N GLU A 379 -19.66 17.10 -44.42
CA GLU A 379 -19.92 18.54 -44.45
C GLU A 379 -18.71 19.33 -43.98
N GLY A 380 -18.10 18.92 -42.86
CA GLY A 380 -16.91 19.58 -42.32
C GLY A 380 -15.69 19.42 -43.23
N TYR A 381 -15.54 18.27 -43.90
CA TYR A 381 -14.48 18.07 -44.88
C TYR A 381 -14.68 18.95 -46.13
N LEU A 382 -15.89 19.04 -46.65
CA LEU A 382 -16.21 19.95 -47.78
C LEU A 382 -15.97 21.42 -47.41
N PHE A 383 -16.36 21.82 -46.19
CA PHE A 383 -16.06 23.15 -45.67
C PHE A 383 -14.55 23.40 -45.58
N PHE A 384 -13.80 22.45 -45.04
CA PHE A 384 -12.34 22.50 -45.00
C PHE A 384 -11.73 22.64 -46.40
N LEU A 385 -12.15 21.82 -47.37
CA LEU A 385 -11.65 21.90 -48.75
C LEU A 385 -11.92 23.27 -49.39
N ASN A 386 -13.10 23.85 -49.16
CA ASN A 386 -13.43 25.18 -49.68
C ASN A 386 -12.54 26.27 -49.06
N SER A 387 -12.35 26.24 -47.74
CA SER A 387 -11.44 27.15 -47.03
C SER A 387 -9.99 26.97 -47.51
N PHE A 388 -9.54 25.72 -47.64
CA PHE A 388 -8.20 25.38 -48.08
C PHE A 388 -7.95 25.85 -49.52
N LYS A 389 -8.90 25.67 -50.44
CA LYS A 389 -8.85 26.17 -51.82
C LYS A 389 -8.62 27.69 -51.87
N GLN A 390 -9.31 28.46 -51.03
CA GLN A 390 -9.14 29.92 -50.96
C GLN A 390 -7.71 30.29 -50.51
N ARG A 391 -7.19 29.60 -49.49
CA ARG A 391 -5.82 29.82 -48.99
C ARG A 391 -4.76 29.47 -50.02
N VAL A 392 -4.93 28.36 -50.73
CA VAL A 392 -4.05 27.96 -51.83
C VAL A 392 -4.04 29.02 -52.94
N SER A 393 -5.21 29.52 -53.33
CA SER A 393 -5.33 30.58 -54.34
C SER A 393 -4.60 31.87 -53.92
N SER A 394 -4.69 32.24 -52.63
CA SER A 394 -3.97 33.38 -52.07
C SER A 394 -2.44 33.17 -52.09
N ALA A 395 -1.97 32.01 -51.65
CA ALA A 395 -0.54 31.68 -51.62
C ALA A 395 0.08 31.65 -53.02
N ILE A 396 -0.65 31.13 -54.02
CA ILE A 396 -0.21 31.15 -55.42
C ILE A 396 -0.11 32.58 -55.93
N SER A 397 -1.12 33.41 -55.65
CA SER A 397 -1.15 34.81 -56.09
C SER A 397 0.03 35.60 -55.53
N GLU A 398 0.40 35.34 -54.28
CA GLU A 398 1.59 35.91 -53.64
C GLU A 398 2.89 35.40 -54.28
N ALA A 399 3.01 34.07 -54.48
CA ALA A 399 4.19 33.49 -55.13
C ALA A 399 4.40 34.02 -56.55
N MET A 400 3.34 34.23 -57.33
CA MET A 400 3.40 34.72 -58.70
C MET A 400 4.00 36.12 -58.83
N ILE A 401 3.97 36.94 -57.76
CA ILE A 401 4.66 38.24 -57.73
C ILE A 401 6.18 38.03 -57.85
N HIS A 402 6.70 36.90 -57.39
CA HIS A 402 8.11 36.56 -57.39
C HIS A 402 8.56 35.81 -58.66
N ASP A 403 7.76 34.85 -59.15
CA ASP A 403 8.03 34.14 -60.41
C ASP A 403 6.72 33.65 -61.05
N VAL A 404 6.46 34.06 -62.30
CA VAL A 404 5.28 33.67 -63.08
C VAL A 404 5.22 32.15 -63.31
N LYS A 405 6.36 31.44 -63.29
CA LYS A 405 6.39 29.97 -63.41
C LYS A 405 5.65 29.25 -62.29
N PHE A 406 5.41 29.93 -61.15
CA PHE A 406 4.61 29.37 -60.06
C PHE A 406 3.11 29.26 -60.38
N LEU A 407 2.62 29.96 -61.42
CA LEU A 407 1.22 29.85 -61.86
C LEU A 407 0.87 28.40 -62.25
N THR A 408 1.69 27.75 -63.07
CA THR A 408 1.43 26.38 -63.55
C THR A 408 1.43 25.37 -62.40
N ILE A 409 2.28 25.56 -61.40
CA ILE A 409 2.31 24.72 -60.19
C ILE A 409 1.05 24.97 -59.35
N GLY A 410 0.62 26.21 -59.25
CA GLY A 410 -0.61 26.59 -58.55
C GLY A 410 -1.88 25.99 -59.18
N GLU A 411 -1.99 26.03 -60.51
CA GLU A 411 -3.10 25.44 -61.25
C GLU A 411 -3.20 23.93 -61.04
N TYR A 412 -2.06 23.23 -60.98
CA TYR A 412 -2.02 21.81 -60.64
C TYR A 412 -2.61 21.53 -59.25
N TYR A 413 -2.18 22.25 -58.22
CA TYR A 413 -2.68 22.08 -56.86
C TYR A 413 -4.19 22.37 -56.72
N LEU A 414 -4.67 23.44 -57.36
CA LEU A 414 -6.11 23.76 -57.38
C LEU A 414 -6.92 22.68 -58.11
N GLY A 415 -6.37 22.12 -59.20
CA GLY A 415 -6.96 21.00 -59.93
C GLY A 415 -7.17 19.77 -59.05
N GLU A 416 -6.16 19.39 -58.25
CA GLU A 416 -6.26 18.25 -57.35
C GLU A 416 -7.32 18.45 -56.24
N ILE A 417 -7.41 19.65 -55.67
CA ILE A 417 -8.45 19.98 -54.67
C ILE A 417 -9.85 19.87 -55.29
N VAL A 418 -10.04 20.33 -56.53
CA VAL A 418 -11.33 20.24 -57.23
C VAL A 418 -11.68 18.77 -57.51
N LYS A 419 -10.71 17.95 -57.94
CA LYS A 419 -10.91 16.51 -58.13
C LYS A 419 -11.30 15.81 -56.83
N MET A 420 -10.64 16.12 -55.71
CA MET A 420 -10.99 15.57 -54.39
C MET A 420 -12.41 15.98 -53.97
N SER A 421 -12.80 17.25 -54.15
CA SER A 421 -14.16 17.69 -53.85
C SER A 421 -15.22 16.98 -54.71
N ALA A 422 -14.93 16.77 -55.99
CA ALA A 422 -15.82 16.03 -56.89
C ALA A 422 -15.95 14.55 -56.51
N ARG A 423 -14.85 13.89 -56.12
CA ARG A 423 -14.83 12.50 -55.63
C ARG A 423 -15.72 12.26 -54.41
N ILE A 424 -15.96 13.28 -53.59
CA ILE A 424 -16.73 13.17 -52.35
C ILE A 424 -18.21 13.51 -52.55
N LYS A 425 -18.52 14.32 -53.56
CA LYS A 425 -19.90 14.67 -53.92
C LYS A 425 -20.60 13.59 -54.73
N ASN A 426 -19.81 12.80 -55.46
CA ASN A 426 -20.27 11.62 -56.22
C ASN A 426 -20.21 10.39 -55.32
#